data_AF-A0A968F0P4-F1
#
_entry.id   AF-A0A968F0P4-F1
#
_cell.length_a   1.000
_cell.length_b   1.000
_cell.length_c   1.000
_cell.angle_alpha   90.00
_cell.angle_beta   90.00
_cell.angle_gamma   90.00
#
_symmetry.space_group_name_H-M   'P 1'
#
loop_
_entity.id
_entity.type
_entity.pdbx_description
1 polymer ?
#
loop_
_entity_poly.entity_id
_entity_poly.type
_entity_poly.pdbx_seq_one_letter_code
_entity_poly.pdbx_strand_id
1 'polypeptide(L)'
;MPFSLDPQPGENEIECGRCGAVIYDQLSRCPNCGVNLYEPEDEEFLSQSEMEESSGWDWLQKLRSWIREIIRKPYSAEEVFGDSLDQAFYFNQLLQKVGGDHEVVERLIEHERSLNPSGTRFTWLRDAIQRWERDNRASSENDRLD
;
A
#
# COMPACT_ATOMS: atom_id res chain seq x y z
N MET A 1 41.73 25.28 -15.60
CA MET A 1 41.03 24.15 -14.95
C MET A 1 39.60 24.60 -14.73
N PRO A 2 38.56 23.93 -15.25
CA PRO A 2 37.18 24.32 -14.98
C PRO A 2 36.81 23.84 -13.56
N PHE A 3 36.29 24.75 -12.74
CA PHE A 3 35.69 24.43 -11.45
C PHE A 3 34.37 23.71 -11.71
N SER A 4 34.19 22.51 -11.15
CA SER A 4 32.91 21.77 -11.18
C SER A 4 31.85 22.66 -10.54
N LEU A 5 30.81 23.01 -11.30
CA LEU A 5 29.61 23.70 -10.85
C LEU A 5 28.60 22.72 -10.26
N ASP A 6 29.07 21.65 -9.60
CA ASP A 6 28.18 20.82 -8.82
C ASP A 6 27.92 21.56 -7.50
N PRO A 7 26.67 21.99 -7.22
CA PRO A 7 26.35 22.56 -5.93
C PRO A 7 26.71 21.51 -4.89
N GLN A 8 27.64 21.85 -3.98
CA GLN A 8 27.95 20.99 -2.86
C GLN A 8 26.63 20.74 -2.12
N PRO A 9 26.23 19.47 -1.88
CA PRO A 9 25.03 19.20 -1.11
C PRO A 9 25.15 19.93 0.22
N GLY A 10 24.07 20.56 0.68
CA GLY A 10 24.05 21.16 2.00
C GLY A 10 24.48 20.11 3.03
N GLU A 11 25.17 20.51 4.10
CA GLU A 11 25.77 19.60 5.09
C GLU A 11 24.77 18.60 5.72
N ASN A 12 23.47 18.84 5.55
CA ASN A 12 22.37 18.04 6.11
C ASN A 12 21.42 17.48 5.03
N GLU A 13 21.81 17.46 3.76
CA GLU A 13 20.99 16.97 2.64
C GLU A 13 21.51 15.62 2.12
N ILE A 14 20.62 14.62 2.09
CA ILE A 14 20.89 13.27 1.59
C ILE A 14 19.91 12.91 0.47
N GLU A 15 20.33 12.02 -0.43
CA GLU A 15 19.45 11.49 -1.48
C GLU A 15 18.79 10.19 -1.03
N CYS A 16 17.47 10.09 -1.17
CA CYS A 16 16.74 8.88 -0.87
C CYS A 16 17.06 7.77 -1.89
N GLY A 17 17.81 6.74 -1.48
CA GLY A 17 18.18 5.62 -2.36
C GLY A 17 17.02 4.84 -3.01
N ARG A 18 15.78 5.03 -2.54
CA ARG A 18 14.58 4.43 -3.15
C ARG A 18 13.90 5.29 -4.23
N CYS A 19 13.92 6.62 -4.12
CA CYS A 19 13.14 7.49 -5.02
C CYS A 19 13.90 8.71 -5.55
N GLY A 20 15.18 8.88 -5.19
CA GLY A 20 16.04 9.97 -5.65
C GLY A 20 15.68 11.35 -5.09
N ALA A 21 14.76 11.44 -4.13
CA ALA A 21 14.42 12.72 -3.52
C ALA A 21 15.56 13.21 -2.61
N VAL A 22 15.97 14.46 -2.78
CA VAL A 22 16.86 15.16 -1.84
C VAL A 22 16.06 15.54 -0.59
N ILE A 23 16.52 15.07 0.56
CA ILE A 23 15.82 15.19 1.85
C ILE A 23 16.82 15.53 2.95
N TYR A 24 16.33 16.00 4.09
CA TYR A 24 17.18 16.26 5.24
C TYR A 24 17.49 14.96 5.99
N ASP A 25 18.73 14.81 6.43
CA ASP A 25 19.22 13.66 7.20
C ASP A 25 18.53 13.48 8.56
N GLN A 26 17.99 14.54 9.15
CA GLN A 26 17.25 14.49 10.42
C GLN A 26 15.89 13.77 10.34
N LEU A 27 15.45 13.38 9.14
CA LEU A 27 14.21 12.66 8.95
C LEU A 27 14.42 11.16 9.18
N SER A 28 13.51 10.52 9.92
CA SER A 28 13.52 9.06 10.06
C SER A 28 12.90 8.34 8.87
N ARG A 29 12.16 9.07 8.02
CA ARG A 29 11.43 8.54 6.88
C ARG A 29 11.40 9.54 5.72
N CYS A 30 11.56 9.06 4.49
CA CYS A 30 11.45 9.88 3.30
C CYS A 30 10.02 10.40 3.13
N PRO A 31 9.78 11.72 3.00
CA PRO A 31 8.45 12.29 2.79
C PRO A 31 7.87 11.98 1.40
N ASN A 32 8.71 11.62 0.42
CA ASN A 32 8.27 11.32 -0.93
C ASN A 32 7.79 9.87 -1.09
N CYS A 33 8.56 8.89 -0.61
CA CYS A 33 8.25 7.47 -0.83
C CYS A 33 8.02 6.66 0.46
N GLY A 34 8.12 7.28 1.63
CA GLY A 34 7.84 6.64 2.92
C GLY A 34 8.85 5.59 3.37
N VAL A 35 10.03 5.49 2.73
CA VAL A 35 11.08 4.55 3.17
C VAL A 35 11.74 5.05 4.43
N ASN A 36 11.99 4.16 5.39
CA ASN A 36 12.80 4.50 6.56
C ASN A 36 14.24 4.76 6.12
N LEU A 37 14.84 5.81 6.66
CA LEU A 37 16.19 6.26 6.30
C LEU A 37 17.25 5.67 7.21
N TYR A 38 16.85 5.29 8.42
CA TYR A 38 17.67 4.60 9.41
C TYR A 38 17.07 3.23 9.69
N GLU A 39 17.93 2.24 9.80
CA GLU A 39 17.58 0.96 10.40
C GLU A 39 17.40 1.19 11.90
N PRO A 40 16.32 0.69 12.53
CA PRO A 40 16.22 0.75 13.98
C PRO A 40 17.43 0.01 14.55
N GLU A 41 18.21 0.69 15.38
CA GLU A 41 19.32 0.07 16.07
C GLU A 41 18.72 -1.01 17.00
N ASP A 42 18.95 -2.27 16.65
CA ASP A 42 18.64 -3.39 17.53
C ASP A 42 19.62 -3.32 18.70
N GLU A 43 19.28 -2.54 19.73
CA GLU A 43 20.04 -2.47 20.98
C GLU A 43 19.91 -3.81 21.74
N GLU A 44 20.65 -4.82 21.29
CA GLU A 44 21.03 -5.93 22.15
C GLU A 44 22.24 -5.48 23.02
N PHE A 45 22.04 -5.57 24.35
CA PHE A 45 22.96 -5.33 25.49
C PHE A 45 23.01 -3.87 26.00
N LEU A 46 22.49 -3.55 27.21
CA LEU A 46 23.03 -3.99 28.50
C LEU A 46 22.01 -4.01 29.67
N SER A 47 22.31 -4.87 30.63
CA SER A 47 21.61 -5.20 31.86
C SER A 47 21.55 -4.09 32.94
N GLN A 48 20.38 -4.00 33.59
CA GLN A 48 20.09 -3.68 35.00
C GLN A 48 20.87 -2.52 35.68
N SER A 49 20.20 -1.38 35.93
CA SER A 49 19.94 -0.82 37.28
C SER A 49 19.18 0.52 37.26
N GLU A 50 17.95 0.47 37.80
CA GLU A 50 17.20 1.48 38.58
C GLU A 50 17.36 2.98 38.26
N MET A 51 16.35 3.59 37.61
CA MET A 51 15.21 4.31 38.22
C MET A 51 15.55 5.71 38.77
N GLU A 52 15.36 6.73 37.93
CA GLU A 52 14.77 8.01 38.34
C GLU A 52 13.90 8.56 37.19
N GLU A 53 12.58 8.45 37.30
CA GLU A 53 11.70 9.63 37.34
C GLU A 53 10.22 9.23 37.33
N SER A 54 9.59 9.64 38.43
CA SER A 54 8.21 9.37 38.79
C SER A 54 7.21 10.10 37.89
N SER A 55 6.03 9.49 37.77
CA SER A 55 4.76 10.03 37.27
C SER A 55 4.38 9.85 35.78
N GLY A 56 5.28 9.38 34.92
CA GLY A 56 4.99 9.21 33.48
C GLY A 56 4.72 7.78 32.99
N TRP A 57 5.00 6.74 33.77
CA TRP A 57 5.06 5.35 33.25
C TRP A 57 3.87 4.45 33.64
N ASP A 58 3.11 4.79 34.70
CA ASP A 58 1.99 3.96 35.18
C ASP A 58 0.78 3.98 34.22
N TRP A 59 0.62 5.06 33.44
CA TRP A 59 -0.41 5.14 32.40
C TRP A 59 0.02 4.45 31.10
N LEU A 60 1.31 4.48 30.75
CA LEU A 60 1.86 3.79 29.58
C LEU A 60 1.84 2.27 29.76
N GLN A 61 2.04 1.76 30.99
CA GLN A 61 1.92 0.31 31.24
C GLN A 61 0.47 -0.19 31.14
N LYS A 62 -0.51 0.59 31.58
CA LYS A 62 -1.94 0.27 31.36
C LYS A 62 -2.33 0.36 29.88
N LEU A 63 -1.82 1.37 29.15
CA LEU A 63 -2.06 1.50 27.71
C LEU A 63 -1.44 0.32 26.94
N ARG A 64 -0.22 -0.08 27.29
CA ARG A 64 0.47 -1.23 26.69
C ARG A 64 -0.24 -2.55 26.99
N SER A 65 -0.88 -2.68 28.15
CA SER A 65 -1.67 -3.87 28.52
C SER A 65 -2.96 -3.98 27.70
N TRP A 66 -3.63 -2.85 27.46
CA TRP A 66 -4.81 -2.78 26.58
C TRP A 66 -4.45 -3.01 25.11
N ILE A 67 -3.33 -2.45 24.64
CA ILE A 67 -2.83 -2.67 23.27
C ILE A 67 -2.48 -4.15 23.05
N ARG A 68 -2.01 -4.87 24.07
CA ARG A 68 -1.69 -6.31 23.95
C ARG A 68 -2.94 -7.21 23.89
N GLU A 69 -4.10 -6.73 24.31
CA GLU A 69 -5.37 -7.45 24.24
C GLU A 69 -6.14 -7.13 22.94
N ILE A 70 -5.95 -5.91 22.41
CA ILE A 70 -6.43 -5.50 21.08
C ILE A 70 -5.57 -6.11 19.94
N ILE A 71 -4.26 -6.29 20.15
CA ILE A 71 -3.30 -6.89 19.19
C ILE A 71 -3.02 -8.37 19.54
N ARG A 72 -4.04 -9.14 19.92
CA ARG A 72 -3.94 -10.60 20.10
C ARG A 72 -4.57 -11.42 18.98
N LYS A 73 -4.92 -10.77 17.87
CA LYS A 73 -4.95 -11.40 16.56
C LYS A 73 -4.00 -10.61 15.67
N PRO A 74 -2.93 -11.20 15.13
CA PRO A 74 -2.21 -10.56 14.04
C PRO A 74 -3.23 -10.43 12.92
N TYR A 75 -3.70 -9.21 12.63
CA TYR A 75 -4.24 -8.97 11.30
C TYR A 75 -3.05 -9.20 10.38
N SER A 76 -3.10 -10.30 9.64
CA SER A 76 -2.03 -10.64 8.72
C SER A 76 -1.94 -9.48 7.73
N ALA A 77 -0.75 -8.89 7.56
CA ALA A 77 -0.53 -7.84 6.57
C ALA A 77 -0.98 -8.31 5.15
N GLU A 78 -1.00 -9.62 4.94
CA GLU A 78 -1.54 -10.33 3.78
C GLU A 78 -3.04 -10.05 3.53
N GLU A 79 -3.87 -9.88 4.56
CA GLU A 79 -5.31 -9.62 4.39
C GLU A 79 -5.59 -8.15 4.04
N VAL A 80 -4.74 -7.22 4.48
CA VAL A 80 -4.90 -5.78 4.22
C VAL A 80 -4.21 -5.36 2.92
N PHE A 81 -2.98 -5.86 2.67
CA PHE A 81 -2.26 -5.57 1.43
C PHE A 81 -2.63 -6.54 0.29
N GLY A 82 -3.00 -7.79 0.60
CA GLY A 82 -3.47 -8.73 -0.42
C GLY A 82 -4.71 -8.22 -1.11
N ASP A 83 -5.68 -7.68 -0.37
CA ASP A 83 -6.91 -7.13 -0.95
C ASP A 83 -6.60 -5.98 -1.95
N SER A 84 -5.57 -5.16 -1.67
CA SER A 84 -5.13 -4.09 -2.58
C SER A 84 -4.34 -4.59 -3.81
N LEU A 85 -3.48 -5.59 -3.63
CA LEU A 85 -2.70 -6.19 -4.73
C LEU A 85 -3.59 -7.01 -5.66
N ASP A 86 -4.53 -7.77 -5.09
CA ASP A 86 -5.53 -8.52 -5.84
C ASP A 86 -6.42 -7.56 -6.63
N GLN A 87 -6.89 -6.46 -6.02
CA GLN A 87 -7.64 -5.43 -6.75
C GLN A 87 -6.85 -4.88 -7.95
N ALA A 88 -5.56 -4.58 -7.80
CA ALA A 88 -4.74 -4.11 -8.91
C ALA A 88 -4.58 -5.17 -10.00
N PHE A 89 -4.44 -6.45 -9.63
CA PHE A 89 -4.36 -7.56 -10.59
C PHE A 89 -5.65 -7.68 -11.42
N TYR A 90 -6.82 -7.73 -10.77
CA TYR A 90 -8.10 -7.83 -11.47
C TYR A 90 -8.41 -6.60 -12.31
N PHE A 91 -8.06 -5.41 -11.82
CA PHE A 91 -8.20 -4.18 -12.61
C PHE A 91 -7.39 -4.24 -13.90
N ASN A 92 -6.10 -4.61 -13.81
CA ASN A 92 -5.25 -4.75 -14.98
C ASN A 92 -5.75 -5.85 -15.94
N GLN A 93 -6.26 -6.96 -15.41
CA GLN A 93 -6.84 -8.01 -16.23
C GLN A 93 -8.08 -7.52 -16.99
N LEU A 94 -8.98 -6.79 -16.33
CA LEU A 94 -10.17 -6.20 -16.96
C LEU A 94 -9.76 -5.17 -18.01
N LEU A 95 -8.77 -4.33 -17.71
CA LEU A 95 -8.21 -3.34 -18.64
C LEU A 95 -7.63 -4.00 -19.90
N GLN A 96 -6.86 -5.08 -19.75
CA GLN A 96 -6.34 -5.84 -20.89
C GLN A 96 -7.45 -6.45 -21.73
N LYS A 97 -8.50 -6.99 -21.09
CA LYS A 97 -9.66 -7.60 -21.77
C LYS A 97 -10.40 -6.57 -22.62
N VAL A 98 -10.67 -5.38 -22.09
CA VAL A 98 -11.37 -4.31 -22.83
C VAL A 98 -10.47 -3.55 -23.83
N GLY A 99 -9.24 -4.02 -24.07
CA GLY A 99 -8.33 -3.40 -25.05
C GLY A 99 -7.65 -2.12 -24.56
N GLY A 100 -7.56 -1.91 -23.25
CA GLY A 100 -6.90 -0.75 -22.65
C GLY A 100 -7.82 0.43 -22.36
N ASP A 101 -9.12 0.32 -22.64
CA ASP A 101 -10.07 1.42 -22.43
C ASP A 101 -10.49 1.53 -20.94
N HIS A 102 -9.89 2.48 -20.24
CA HIS A 102 -10.16 2.75 -18.84
C HIS A 102 -11.61 3.22 -18.59
N GLU A 103 -12.24 3.93 -19.52
CA GLU A 103 -13.61 4.43 -19.34
C GLU A 103 -14.62 3.28 -19.35
N VAL A 104 -14.39 2.27 -20.18
CA VAL A 104 -15.18 1.04 -20.19
C VAL A 104 -15.03 0.29 -18.87
N VAL A 105 -13.81 0.18 -18.33
CA VAL A 105 -13.54 -0.47 -17.05
C VAL A 105 -14.31 0.20 -15.92
N GLU A 106 -14.20 1.53 -15.77
CA GLU A 106 -14.89 2.26 -14.70
C GLU A 106 -16.42 2.15 -14.81
N ARG A 107 -16.97 2.18 -16.03
CA ARG A 107 -18.42 1.95 -16.22
C ARG A 107 -18.86 0.55 -15.79
N LEU A 108 -18.08 -0.48 -16.07
CA LEU A 108 -18.38 -1.84 -15.63
C LEU A 108 -18.33 -1.95 -14.11
N ILE A 109 -17.31 -1.35 -13.47
CA ILE A 109 -17.20 -1.35 -12.00
C ILE A 109 -18.37 -0.61 -11.36
N GLU A 110 -18.73 0.57 -11.87
CA GLU A 110 -19.83 1.37 -11.32
C GLU A 110 -21.18 0.66 -11.54
N HIS A 111 -21.34 -0.04 -12.66
CA HIS A 111 -22.52 -0.88 -12.90
C HIS A 111 -22.64 -1.99 -11.84
N GLU A 112 -21.57 -2.74 -11.58
CA GLU A 112 -21.58 -3.79 -10.54
C GLU A 112 -21.73 -3.23 -9.13
N ARG A 113 -21.17 -2.05 -8.86
CA ARG A 113 -21.37 -1.30 -7.61
C ARG A 113 -22.84 -0.90 -7.41
N SER A 114 -23.54 -0.52 -8.48
CA SER A 114 -24.96 -0.18 -8.40
C SER A 114 -25.84 -1.39 -8.09
N LEU A 115 -25.43 -2.59 -8.55
CA LEU A 115 -26.13 -3.84 -8.27
C LEU A 115 -25.85 -4.38 -6.87
N ASN A 116 -24.61 -4.24 -6.39
CA ASN A 116 -24.21 -4.69 -5.06
C ASN A 116 -23.44 -3.58 -4.30
N PRO A 117 -24.14 -2.58 -3.73
CA PRO A 117 -23.50 -1.46 -3.05
C PRO A 117 -22.78 -1.85 -1.76
N SER A 118 -23.12 -3.01 -1.17
CA SER A 118 -22.48 -3.54 0.03
C SER A 118 -21.21 -4.37 -0.26
N GLY A 119 -20.89 -4.60 -1.54
CA GLY A 119 -19.70 -5.34 -1.96
C GLY A 119 -18.40 -4.58 -1.75
N THR A 120 -17.28 -5.30 -1.79
CA THR A 120 -15.94 -4.68 -1.84
C THR A 120 -15.54 -4.39 -3.29
N ARG A 121 -14.58 -3.47 -3.51
CA ARG A 121 -14.04 -3.18 -4.85
C ARG A 121 -13.55 -4.43 -5.56
N PHE A 122 -12.92 -5.35 -4.82
CA PHE A 122 -12.54 -6.67 -5.32
C PHE A 122 -13.73 -7.44 -5.91
N THR A 123 -14.86 -7.52 -5.18
CA THR A 123 -16.04 -8.24 -5.68
C THR A 123 -16.59 -7.62 -6.95
N TRP A 124 -16.66 -6.28 -7.05
CA TRP A 124 -17.12 -5.60 -8.26
C TRP A 124 -16.19 -5.87 -9.45
N LEU A 125 -14.87 -5.84 -9.25
CA LEU A 125 -13.89 -6.14 -10.29
C LEU A 125 -14.01 -7.57 -10.81
N ARG A 126 -14.11 -8.54 -9.90
CA ARG A 126 -14.29 -9.95 -10.24
C ARG A 126 -15.58 -10.18 -11.01
N ASP A 127 -16.68 -9.62 -10.54
CA ASP A 127 -18.00 -9.80 -11.13
C ASP A 127 -18.08 -9.10 -12.50
N ALA A 128 -17.45 -7.93 -12.66
CA ALA A 128 -17.30 -7.22 -13.93
C ALA A 128 -16.55 -8.04 -14.98
N ILE A 129 -15.47 -8.73 -14.59
CA ILE A 129 -14.71 -9.63 -15.49
C ILE A 129 -15.58 -10.80 -15.92
N GLN A 130 -16.26 -11.46 -14.99
CA GLN A 130 -17.14 -12.60 -15.31
C GLN A 130 -18.26 -12.19 -16.27
N ARG A 131 -18.81 -10.98 -16.09
CA ARG A 131 -19.82 -10.44 -16.98
C ARG A 131 -19.26 -10.17 -18.38
N TRP A 132 -18.13 -9.47 -18.47
CA TRP A 132 -17.47 -9.19 -19.74
C TRP A 132 -17.15 -10.48 -20.51
N GLU A 133 -16.68 -11.53 -19.81
CA GLU A 133 -16.41 -12.84 -20.42
C GLU A 133 -17.68 -13.50 -20.94
N ARG A 134 -18.78 -13.43 -20.18
CA ARG A 134 -20.07 -13.96 -20.60
C ARG A 134 -20.58 -13.25 -21.84
N ASP A 135 -20.50 -11.93 -21.86
CA ASP A 135 -21.00 -11.09 -22.95
C ASP A 135 -20.20 -11.34 -24.24
N ASN A 136 -18.87 -11.41 -24.15
CA ASN A 136 -18.04 -11.69 -25.32
C ASN A 136 -18.07 -13.15 -25.78
N ARG A 137 -18.29 -14.09 -24.87
CA ARG A 137 -18.50 -15.49 -25.24
C ARG A 137 -19.78 -15.62 -26.07
N ALA A 138 -20.86 -14.98 -25.64
CA ALA A 138 -22.12 -14.96 -26.38
C ALA A 138 -21.97 -14.34 -27.77
N SER A 139 -21.18 -13.26 -27.91
CA SER A 139 -20.86 -12.69 -29.23
C SER A 139 -20.12 -13.69 -30.13
N SER A 140 -19.12 -14.39 -29.59
CA SER A 140 -18.32 -15.36 -30.38
C SER A 140 -19.06 -16.62 -30.81
N GLU A 141 -20.13 -17.00 -30.10
CA GLU A 141 -20.98 -18.15 -30.45
C GLU A 141 -21.98 -17.79 -31.56
N ASN A 142 -22.43 -16.53 -31.59
CA ASN A 142 -23.36 -16.03 -32.60
C ASN A 142 -22.70 -15.92 -33.99
N ASP A 143 -21.40 -15.61 -34.07
CA ASP A 143 -20.63 -15.53 -35.33
C ASP A 143 -20.33 -16.91 -35.98
N ARG A 144 -20.60 -18.04 -35.29
CA ARG A 144 -20.35 -19.39 -35.82
C ARG A 144 -21.55 -20.02 -36.54
N LEU A 145 -22.70 -19.36 -36.51
CA LEU A 145 -23.97 -19.87 -37.05
C LEU A 145 -24.40 -19.17 -38.35
N ASP A 146 -23.58 -18.25 -38.89
CA ASP A 146 -23.73 -17.62 -40.21
C ASP A 146 -22.75 -18.22 -41.24
#